data_AF-A0A521KEY2-F1
#
_entry.id   AF-A0A521KEY2-F1
#
_cell.length_a   1.000
_cell.length_b   1.000
_cell.length_c   1.000
_cell.angle_alpha   90.00
_cell.angle_beta   90.00
_cell.angle_gamma   90.00
#
_symmetry.space_group_name_H-M   'P 1'
#
loop_
_entity.id
_entity.type
_entity.pdbx_description
1 polymer ?
#
loop_
_entity_poly.entity_id
_entity_poly.type
_entity_poly.pdbx_seq_one_letter_code
_entity_poly.pdbx_strand_id
1 'polypeptide(L)'
;MTASPVVDTAALVSLETTSAHVATIESGAWQFEASPHATAYLDGSMGAGFSWVGTPDQSASQRQARRISLPAPIVSLVRGGVAFWWRPDHAHDFTRDRVLLHVPTSGAPLQLRHVVATNRFRLSSPAGDTVEVDAPSFAAGTDLLVSAGWTREALAVGVGEITVQGGRGPGPWAAAGRMDLGSTGEATPAAGLHAEGAIGPAWWFDGPPTVETLRVLARATTLPRLSVA
;
A
#
# COMPACT_ATOMS: atom_id res chain seq x y z
N MET A 1 43.70 7.08 9.44
CA MET A 1 42.39 7.14 8.76
C MET A 1 41.48 6.11 9.41
N THR A 2 40.54 6.55 10.23
CA THR A 2 39.53 5.69 10.86
C THR A 2 38.26 5.74 10.03
N ALA A 3 37.89 4.62 9.41
CA ALA A 3 36.64 4.51 8.68
C ALA A 3 35.46 4.58 9.67
N SER A 4 34.51 5.46 9.37
CA SER A 4 33.26 5.59 10.12
C SER A 4 32.38 4.37 9.84
N PRO A 5 31.77 3.72 10.85
CA PRO A 5 30.83 2.64 10.59
C PRO A 5 29.54 3.25 10.02
N VAL A 6 29.19 2.85 8.80
CA VAL A 6 27.85 3.05 8.25
C VAL A 6 26.94 2.08 9.00
N VAL A 7 26.19 2.59 9.98
CA VAL A 7 25.12 1.84 10.64
C VAL A 7 23.87 2.01 9.78
N ASP A 8 23.70 1.11 8.81
CA ASP A 8 22.49 1.03 8.00
C ASP A 8 21.45 0.15 8.73
N THR A 9 20.93 0.66 9.84
CA THR A 9 19.80 0.03 10.53
C THR A 9 18.51 0.47 9.85
N ALA A 10 18.07 -0.28 8.85
CA ALA A 10 16.67 -0.29 8.48
C ALA A 10 15.86 -0.65 9.74
N ALA A 11 14.97 0.23 10.18
CA ALA A 11 14.04 -0.06 11.26
C ALA A 11 13.09 -1.17 10.81
N LEU A 12 13.39 -2.41 11.17
CA LEU A 12 12.50 -3.53 10.99
C LEU A 12 11.50 -3.51 12.16
N VAL A 13 10.24 -3.16 11.87
CA VAL A 13 9.17 -3.40 12.84
C VAL A 13 8.73 -4.85 12.67
N SER A 14 9.31 -5.74 13.49
CA SER A 14 8.87 -7.12 13.60
C SER A 14 7.81 -7.23 14.70
N LEU A 15 6.64 -7.77 14.37
CA LEU A 15 5.61 -8.16 15.32
C LEU A 15 5.66 -9.68 15.44
N GLU A 16 6.32 -10.19 16.48
CA GLU A 16 6.34 -11.62 16.78
C GLU A 16 5.28 -11.96 17.84
N THR A 17 4.38 -12.88 17.52
CA THR A 17 3.42 -13.44 18.48
C THR A 17 3.88 -14.83 18.90
N THR A 18 4.05 -15.08 20.19
CA THR A 18 4.51 -16.37 20.72
C THR A 18 3.39 -17.35 21.06
N SER A 19 2.14 -17.05 20.71
CA SER A 19 0.98 -17.90 20.99
C SER A 19 0.04 -17.96 19.79
N ALA A 20 -0.76 -19.04 19.69
CA ALA A 20 -1.74 -19.28 18.62
C ALA A 20 -2.94 -18.30 18.65
N HIS A 21 -2.75 -17.07 19.14
CA HIS A 21 -3.73 -16.02 19.20
C HIS A 21 -3.46 -14.99 18.11
N VAL A 22 -4.48 -14.72 17.30
CA VAL A 22 -4.49 -13.59 16.37
C VAL A 22 -4.64 -12.32 17.20
N ALA A 23 -3.56 -11.54 17.33
CA ALA A 23 -3.62 -10.21 17.90
C ALA A 23 -3.92 -9.19 16.78
N THR A 24 -5.05 -8.50 16.86
CA THR A 24 -5.36 -7.37 15.98
C THR A 24 -4.72 -6.13 16.59
N ILE A 25 -3.73 -5.55 15.89
CA ILE A 25 -3.18 -4.24 16.25
C ILE A 25 -3.86 -3.20 15.36
N GLU A 26 -4.70 -2.38 15.99
CA GLU A 26 -5.28 -1.21 15.34
C GLU A 26 -4.32 -0.03 15.51
N SER A 27 -3.58 0.29 14.44
CA SER A 27 -2.75 1.49 14.38
C SER A 27 -3.46 2.53 13.51
N GLY A 28 -3.91 3.62 14.12
CA GLY A 28 -4.53 4.75 13.40
C GLY A 28 -3.53 5.56 12.58
N ALA A 29 -2.24 5.52 12.95
CA ALA A 29 -1.16 6.19 12.22
C ALA A 29 0.19 5.59 12.60
N TRP A 30 1.11 5.56 11.63
CA TRP A 30 2.52 5.27 11.86
C TRP A 30 3.32 6.57 11.70
N GLN A 31 3.97 7.01 12.78
CA GLN A 31 4.86 8.17 12.76
C GLN A 31 6.31 7.68 12.76
N PHE A 32 7.04 8.02 11.70
CA PHE A 32 8.48 7.84 11.64
C PHE A 32 9.16 9.15 12.02
N GLU A 33 9.97 9.11 13.06
CA GLU A 33 10.76 10.26 13.52
C GLU A 33 12.24 9.93 13.44
N ALA A 34 13.06 10.90 13.06
CA ALA A 34 14.51 10.82 13.17
C ALA A 34 14.96 11.14 14.62
N SER A 35 14.25 10.58 15.59
CA SER A 35 14.50 10.75 17.02
C SER A 35 14.74 9.36 17.64
N PRO A 36 15.69 9.21 18.58
CA PRO A 36 15.89 7.96 19.32
C PRO A 36 14.73 7.63 20.28
N HIS A 37 13.76 8.54 20.42
CA HIS A 37 12.59 8.38 21.26
C HIS A 37 11.34 8.71 20.46
N ALA A 38 10.27 7.93 20.65
CA ALA A 38 8.97 8.27 20.12
C ALA A 38 8.51 9.59 20.76
N THR A 39 8.40 10.66 19.98
CA THR A 39 7.70 11.85 20.43
C THR A 39 6.23 11.49 20.46
N ALA A 40 5.62 11.57 21.65
CA ALA A 40 4.20 11.35 21.79
C ALA A 40 3.45 12.52 21.14
N TYR A 41 3.16 12.41 19.84
CA TYR A 41 2.24 13.29 19.14
C TYR A 41 1.09 12.44 18.61
N LEU A 42 -0.05 12.55 19.27
CA LEU A 42 -1.33 12.07 18.76
C LEU A 42 -2.17 13.33 18.57
N ASP A 43 -2.47 13.72 17.33
CA ASP A 43 -3.50 14.73 17.06
C ASP A 43 -4.92 14.17 17.21
N GLY A 44 -5.08 13.15 18.07
CA GLY A 44 -6.38 12.65 18.47
C GLY A 44 -7.16 13.77 19.12
N SER A 45 -8.32 14.06 18.57
CA SER A 45 -9.27 15.05 19.08
C SER A 45 -9.43 14.98 20.59
N MET A 46 -9.41 16.16 21.22
CA MET A 46 -9.41 16.38 22.67
C MET A 46 -10.65 15.79 23.35
N GLY A 47 -10.58 14.51 23.73
CA GLY A 47 -11.47 13.94 24.73
C GLY A 47 -11.15 14.51 26.13
N ALA A 48 -12.17 14.81 26.92
CA ALA A 48 -12.12 15.61 28.16
C ALA A 48 -11.33 15.01 29.36
N GLY A 49 -10.42 14.06 29.15
CA GLY A 49 -9.78 13.28 30.22
C GLY A 49 -8.33 13.61 30.55
N PHE A 50 -7.56 14.22 29.65
CA PHE A 50 -6.12 14.43 29.85
C PHE A 50 -5.65 15.75 29.19
N SER A 51 -5.12 16.69 29.98
CA SER A 51 -4.57 17.94 29.45
C SER A 51 -3.11 17.76 29.04
N TRP A 52 -2.85 17.74 27.74
CA TRP A 52 -1.50 17.92 27.20
C TRP A 52 -1.35 19.38 26.76
N VAL A 53 -0.27 20.04 27.19
CA VAL A 53 0.04 21.41 26.76
C VAL A 53 0.82 21.31 25.46
N GLY A 54 0.13 21.52 24.33
CA GLY A 54 0.73 21.61 23.01
C GLY A 54 0.23 22.86 22.29
N THR A 55 1.07 23.43 21.42
CA THR A 55 0.68 24.55 20.56
C THR A 55 -0.26 24.03 19.47
N PRO A 56 -1.51 24.54 19.36
CA PRO A 56 -2.36 24.26 18.21
C PRO A 56 -1.62 24.64 16.92
N ASP A 57 -1.71 23.80 15.90
CA ASP A 57 -1.25 24.09 14.54
C ASP A 57 0.27 24.31 14.35
N GLN A 58 1.13 23.78 15.23
CA GLN A 58 2.59 23.89 15.03
C GLN A 58 3.15 23.00 13.90
N SER A 59 2.27 22.26 13.21
CA SER A 59 2.61 21.50 12.01
C SER A 59 1.79 22.03 10.83
N ALA A 60 2.25 23.12 10.22
CA ALA A 60 1.98 23.39 8.81
C ALA A 60 2.67 22.29 7.98
N SER A 61 2.06 21.12 7.98
CA SER A 61 2.57 19.95 7.32
C SER A 61 2.35 20.13 5.82
N GLN A 62 3.33 20.72 5.14
CA GLN A 62 3.53 20.52 3.70
C GLN A 62 4.03 19.08 3.46
N ARG A 63 3.30 18.07 3.95
CA ARG A 63 3.63 16.65 3.77
C ARG A 63 3.49 16.35 2.28
N GLN A 64 4.59 16.53 1.53
CA GLN A 64 4.80 15.89 0.25
C GLN A 64 4.40 14.42 0.39
N ALA A 65 3.70 13.87 -0.62
CA ALA A 65 3.22 12.50 -0.64
C ALA A 65 4.28 11.56 -0.05
N ARG A 66 4.05 11.08 1.17
CA ARG A 66 5.05 10.26 1.88
C ARG A 66 5.00 8.88 1.28
N ARG A 67 6.02 8.59 0.50
CA ARG A 67 6.28 7.28 -0.09
C ARG A 67 6.44 6.24 1.02
N ILE A 68 5.62 5.19 0.99
CA ILE A 68 5.82 3.98 1.79
C ILE A 68 6.72 3.06 0.96
N SER A 69 7.91 2.73 1.47
CA SER A 69 8.82 1.75 0.85
C SER A 69 9.22 0.67 1.82
N LEU A 70 9.08 -0.58 1.38
CA LEU A 70 9.62 -1.73 2.09
C LEU A 70 11.02 -2.08 1.55
N PRO A 71 11.99 -2.42 2.42
CA PRO A 71 13.35 -2.76 2.02
C PRO A 71 13.44 -4.14 1.32
N ALA A 72 14.59 -4.34 0.66
CA ALA A 72 14.83 -5.38 -0.33
C ALA A 72 14.63 -6.85 0.06
N PRO A 73 14.85 -7.32 1.30
CA PRO A 73 14.64 -8.75 1.58
C PRO A 73 13.17 -9.12 1.71
N ILE A 74 12.27 -8.14 1.87
CA ILE A 74 10.84 -8.40 2.11
C ILE A 74 10.06 -8.56 0.80
N VAL A 75 10.49 -7.89 -0.27
CA VAL A 75 9.77 -7.86 -1.55
C VAL A 75 10.37 -8.88 -2.53
N SER A 76 9.81 -10.08 -2.53
CA SER A 76 10.11 -11.09 -3.55
C SER A 76 9.27 -10.86 -4.81
N LEU A 77 9.93 -10.71 -5.95
CA LEU A 77 9.27 -10.70 -7.27
C LEU A 77 8.91 -12.11 -7.78
N VAL A 78 9.41 -13.13 -7.10
CA VAL A 78 9.09 -14.53 -7.42
C VAL A 78 7.73 -14.90 -6.85
N ARG A 79 7.38 -14.35 -5.69
CA ARG A 79 6.14 -14.64 -4.97
C ARG A 79 5.84 -13.48 -4.03
N GLY A 80 4.62 -13.00 -4.03
CA GLY A 80 4.19 -11.92 -3.16
C GLY A 80 2.73 -11.55 -3.37
N GLY A 81 2.21 -10.74 -2.46
CA GLY A 81 0.89 -10.17 -2.60
C GLY A 81 0.70 -8.99 -1.66
N VAL A 82 -0.27 -8.15 -2.00
CA VAL A 82 -0.69 -7.02 -1.19
C VAL A 82 -2.20 -6.88 -1.29
N ALA A 83 -2.84 -6.53 -0.18
CA ALA A 83 -4.21 -6.03 -0.16
C ALA A 83 -4.21 -4.70 0.58
N PHE A 84 -5.04 -3.76 0.16
CA PHE A 84 -5.16 -2.46 0.82
C PHE A 84 -6.51 -1.83 0.53
N TRP A 85 -6.93 -0.95 1.42
CA TRP A 85 -8.05 -0.06 1.13
C TRP A 85 -7.57 1.13 0.30
N TRP A 86 -8.32 1.47 -0.74
CA TRP A 86 -8.14 2.67 -1.53
C TRP A 86 -9.44 3.46 -1.51
N ARG A 87 -9.33 4.74 -1.17
CA ARG A 87 -10.41 5.71 -1.21
C ARG A 87 -10.03 6.80 -2.21
N PRO A 88 -10.38 6.66 -3.49
CA PRO A 88 -10.09 7.67 -4.51
C PRO A 88 -10.79 8.98 -4.16
N ASP A 89 -10.19 10.12 -4.52
CA ASP A 89 -10.82 11.45 -4.48
C ASP A 89 -11.61 11.78 -5.77
N HIS A 90 -11.67 10.82 -6.70
CA HIS A 90 -12.37 10.89 -7.97
C HIS A 90 -13.36 9.72 -8.11
N ALA A 91 -14.31 9.87 -9.04
CA ALA A 91 -15.21 8.81 -9.43
C ALA A 91 -14.57 7.90 -10.50
N HIS A 92 -15.22 6.77 -10.78
CA HIS A 92 -14.72 5.76 -11.72
C HIS A 92 -14.59 6.26 -13.18
N ASP A 93 -15.30 7.32 -13.55
CA ASP A 93 -15.32 7.95 -14.88
C ASP A 93 -14.29 9.08 -15.03
N PHE A 94 -13.21 9.03 -14.23
CA PHE A 94 -12.11 9.98 -14.32
C PHE A 94 -11.42 9.96 -15.71
N THR A 95 -10.34 10.72 -15.91
CA THR A 95 -9.71 10.83 -17.25
C THR A 95 -8.28 10.30 -17.32
N ARG A 96 -7.72 9.82 -16.22
CA ARG A 96 -6.32 9.42 -16.12
C ARG A 96 -6.16 8.16 -15.31
N ASP A 97 -5.31 7.26 -15.80
CA ASP A 97 -4.94 6.05 -15.07
C ASP A 97 -4.26 6.36 -13.73
N ARG A 98 -4.31 5.41 -12.80
CA ARG A 98 -3.73 5.55 -11.46
C ARG A 98 -2.84 4.37 -11.16
N VAL A 99 -1.59 4.60 -10.76
CA VAL A 99 -0.72 3.52 -10.24
C VAL A 99 -0.98 3.37 -8.75
N LEU A 100 -1.46 2.20 -8.36
CA LEU A 100 -1.77 1.88 -6.96
C LEU A 100 -0.63 1.10 -6.29
N LEU A 101 0.04 0.23 -7.05
CA LEU A 101 1.23 -0.51 -6.64
C LEU A 101 2.28 -0.38 -7.73
N HIS A 102 3.52 -0.16 -7.31
CA HIS A 102 4.68 -0.17 -8.17
C HIS A 102 5.82 -0.92 -7.49
N VAL A 103 6.35 -1.94 -8.16
CA VAL A 103 7.56 -2.64 -7.74
C VAL A 103 8.58 -2.48 -8.85
N PRO A 104 9.55 -1.56 -8.70
CA PRO A 104 10.57 -1.34 -9.71
C PRO A 104 11.42 -2.59 -9.92
N THR A 105 11.81 -2.81 -11.18
CA THR A 105 12.75 -3.85 -11.60
C THR A 105 13.85 -3.23 -12.44
N SER A 106 14.83 -4.02 -12.89
CA SER A 106 15.82 -3.55 -13.88
C SER A 106 15.23 -3.29 -15.27
N GLY A 107 13.98 -3.72 -15.53
CA GLY A 107 13.25 -3.51 -16.77
C GLY A 107 11.87 -2.91 -16.49
N ALA A 108 10.84 -3.47 -17.12
CA ALA A 108 9.46 -3.05 -16.84
C ALA A 108 9.07 -3.38 -15.39
N PRO A 109 8.35 -2.49 -14.69
CA PRO A 109 7.95 -2.72 -13.31
C PRO A 109 6.79 -3.73 -13.22
N LEU A 110 6.65 -4.37 -12.06
CA LEU A 110 5.37 -4.97 -11.68
C LEU A 110 4.46 -3.82 -11.21
N GLN A 111 3.30 -3.66 -11.84
CA GLN A 111 2.41 -2.52 -11.59
C GLN A 111 0.95 -2.94 -11.45
N LEU A 112 0.30 -2.49 -10.38
CA LEU A 112 -1.16 -2.47 -10.29
C LEU A 112 -1.66 -1.08 -10.65
N ARG A 113 -2.60 -1.01 -11.59
CA ARG A 113 -3.20 0.24 -12.05
C ARG A 113 -4.72 0.18 -12.05
N HIS A 114 -5.37 1.30 -11.77
CA HIS A 114 -6.72 1.55 -12.25
C HIS A 114 -6.60 2.14 -13.66
N VAL A 115 -7.06 1.39 -14.65
CA VAL A 115 -7.12 1.78 -16.06
C VAL A 115 -8.48 2.38 -16.31
N VAL A 116 -8.49 3.70 -16.44
CA VAL A 116 -9.72 4.48 -16.41
C VAL A 116 -10.55 4.30 -17.68
N ALA A 117 -9.90 4.22 -18.84
CA ALA A 117 -10.57 4.05 -20.12
C ALA A 117 -11.46 2.78 -20.19
N THR A 118 -11.15 1.76 -19.40
CA THR A 118 -11.90 0.51 -19.32
C THR A 118 -12.56 0.28 -17.95
N ASN A 119 -12.35 1.19 -16.99
CA ASN A 119 -12.70 1.01 -15.57
C ASN A 119 -12.27 -0.36 -15.01
N ARG A 120 -10.98 -0.70 -15.15
CA ARG A 120 -10.42 -1.98 -14.69
C ARG A 120 -9.25 -1.81 -13.76
N PHE A 121 -9.11 -2.72 -12.80
CA PHE A 121 -7.84 -2.90 -12.12
C PHE A 121 -6.98 -3.88 -12.93
N ARG A 122 -5.81 -3.43 -13.38
CA ARG A 122 -4.85 -4.21 -14.16
C ARG A 122 -3.57 -4.41 -13.38
N LEU A 123 -3.16 -5.66 -13.20
CA LEU A 123 -1.81 -6.00 -12.74
C LEU A 123 -0.98 -6.42 -13.96
N SER A 124 0.14 -5.73 -14.17
CA SER A 124 1.09 -5.98 -15.28
C SER A 124 2.41 -6.50 -14.75
N SER A 125 2.96 -7.55 -15.37
CA SER A 125 4.27 -8.10 -15.03
C SER A 125 5.42 -7.39 -15.76
N PRO A 126 6.66 -7.51 -15.25
CA PRO A 126 7.88 -7.16 -15.97
C PRO A 126 8.04 -7.87 -17.33
N ALA A 127 7.41 -9.04 -17.50
CA ALA A 127 7.44 -9.82 -18.74
C ALA A 127 6.36 -9.40 -19.76
N GLY A 128 5.47 -8.47 -19.40
CA GLY A 128 4.39 -7.97 -20.25
C GLY A 128 3.06 -8.70 -20.11
N ASP A 129 2.98 -9.71 -19.23
CA ASP A 129 1.71 -10.37 -18.90
C ASP A 129 0.79 -9.41 -18.18
N THR A 130 -0.52 -9.57 -18.36
CA THR A 130 -1.51 -8.77 -17.66
C THR A 130 -2.65 -9.64 -17.16
N VAL A 131 -3.19 -9.29 -16.00
CA VAL A 131 -4.47 -9.79 -15.49
C VAL A 131 -5.32 -8.59 -15.10
N GLU A 132 -6.63 -8.67 -15.36
CA GLU A 132 -7.57 -7.58 -15.10
C GLU A 132 -8.81 -8.07 -14.37
N VAL A 133 -9.39 -7.18 -13.56
CA VAL A 133 -10.73 -7.32 -13.01
C VAL A 133 -11.50 -6.03 -13.25
N ASP A 134 -12.79 -6.16 -13.59
CA ASP A 134 -13.68 -5.01 -13.71
C ASP A 134 -13.80 -4.32 -12.34
N ALA A 135 -13.56 -3.02 -12.31
CA ALA A 135 -13.83 -2.23 -11.11
C ALA A 135 -15.34 -1.98 -11.01
N PRO A 136 -15.93 -1.98 -9.80
CA PRO A 136 -17.30 -1.52 -9.63
C PRO A 136 -17.39 -0.04 -10.05
N SER A 137 -18.58 0.44 -10.41
CA SER A 137 -18.81 1.88 -10.43
C SER A 137 -18.67 2.43 -9.01
N PHE A 138 -17.89 3.48 -8.84
CA PHE A 138 -17.67 4.14 -7.55
C PHE A 138 -17.68 5.66 -7.70
N ALA A 139 -18.01 6.35 -6.61
CA ALA A 139 -17.89 7.79 -6.47
C ALA A 139 -16.60 8.16 -5.73
N ALA A 140 -16.18 9.42 -5.84
CA ALA A 140 -15.14 9.98 -4.97
C ALA A 140 -15.46 9.71 -3.49
N GLY A 141 -14.45 9.33 -2.71
CA GLY A 141 -14.58 8.99 -1.30
C GLY A 141 -15.06 7.57 -1.00
N THR A 142 -15.34 6.75 -2.03
CA THR A 142 -15.79 5.35 -1.84
C THR A 142 -14.62 4.47 -1.43
N ASP A 143 -14.77 3.66 -0.38
CA ASP A 143 -13.75 2.69 0.01
C ASP A 143 -13.76 1.45 -0.88
N LEU A 144 -12.61 1.12 -1.46
CA LEU A 144 -12.40 -0.06 -2.30
C LEU A 144 -11.31 -0.94 -1.66
N LEU A 145 -11.62 -2.20 -1.37
CA LEU A 145 -10.59 -3.16 -1.01
C LEU A 145 -9.95 -3.66 -2.29
N VAL A 146 -8.70 -3.32 -2.53
CA VAL A 146 -7.96 -3.69 -3.74
C VAL A 146 -6.87 -4.70 -3.37
N SER A 147 -6.62 -5.67 -4.24
CA SER A 147 -5.56 -6.65 -4.04
C SER A 147 -4.79 -6.96 -5.32
N ALA A 148 -3.51 -7.29 -5.14
CA ALA A 148 -2.63 -7.81 -6.17
C ALA A 148 -1.82 -8.97 -5.61
N GLY A 149 -1.55 -9.96 -6.44
CA GLY A 149 -0.80 -11.15 -6.08
C GLY A 149 0.01 -11.68 -7.25
N TRP A 150 1.15 -12.29 -6.96
CA TRP A 150 1.98 -12.93 -7.96
C TRP A 150 2.69 -14.16 -7.40
N THR A 151 2.90 -15.14 -8.27
CA THR A 151 3.81 -16.27 -8.11
C THR A 151 4.68 -16.37 -9.36
N ARG A 152 5.52 -17.41 -9.48
CA ARG A 152 6.28 -17.70 -10.71
C ARG A 152 5.37 -17.97 -11.91
N GLU A 153 4.15 -18.44 -11.66
CA GLU A 153 3.28 -19.03 -12.66
C GLU A 153 1.99 -18.23 -12.87
N ALA A 154 1.63 -17.37 -11.91
CA ALA A 154 0.36 -16.67 -11.92
C ALA A 154 0.46 -15.22 -11.48
N LEU A 155 -0.45 -14.40 -12.03
CA LEU A 155 -0.83 -13.10 -11.52
C LEU A 155 -2.25 -13.18 -10.98
N ALA A 156 -2.55 -12.39 -9.96
CA ALA A 156 -3.89 -12.22 -9.41
C ALA A 156 -4.18 -10.75 -9.16
N VAL A 157 -5.38 -10.30 -9.48
CA VAL A 157 -5.89 -8.97 -9.12
C VAL A 157 -7.31 -9.10 -8.60
N GLY A 158 -7.66 -8.30 -7.59
CA GLY A 158 -8.98 -8.35 -7.01
C GLY A 158 -9.49 -7.01 -6.51
N VAL A 159 -10.81 -6.88 -6.48
CA VAL A 159 -11.54 -5.76 -5.87
C VAL A 159 -12.72 -6.30 -5.06
N GLY A 160 -12.84 -5.87 -3.81
CA GLY A 160 -13.78 -6.45 -2.85
C GLY A 160 -13.48 -7.94 -2.64
N GLU A 161 -14.50 -8.78 -2.87
CA GLU A 161 -14.37 -10.24 -2.78
C GLU A 161 -14.11 -10.92 -4.13
N ILE A 162 -14.01 -10.15 -5.23
CA ILE A 162 -13.79 -10.68 -6.57
C ILE A 162 -12.29 -10.75 -6.83
N THR A 163 -11.81 -11.88 -7.31
CA THR A 163 -10.41 -12.07 -7.72
C THR A 163 -10.35 -12.77 -9.07
N VAL A 164 -9.53 -12.24 -9.98
CA VAL A 164 -9.23 -12.85 -11.28
C VAL A 164 -7.77 -13.28 -11.28
N GLN A 165 -7.50 -14.47 -11.82
CA GLN A 165 -6.15 -15.00 -12.00
C GLN A 165 -5.82 -15.16 -13.47
N GLY A 166 -4.57 -14.89 -13.82
CA GLY A 166 -4.03 -15.07 -15.16
C GLY A 166 -2.70 -15.80 -15.09
N GLY A 167 -2.34 -16.49 -16.17
CA GLY A 167 -1.01 -17.07 -16.31
C GLY A 167 0.07 -16.00 -16.37
N ARG A 168 1.28 -16.37 -15.96
CA ARG A 168 2.47 -15.54 -16.05
C ARG A 168 3.49 -16.21 -16.98
N GLY A 169 3.98 -15.46 -17.96
CA GLY A 169 5.02 -15.90 -18.86
C GLY A 169 6.38 -16.06 -18.17
N PRO A 170 7.27 -16.90 -18.72
CA PRO A 170 8.64 -16.98 -18.25
C PRO A 170 9.35 -15.64 -18.50
N GLY A 171 10.13 -15.17 -17.52
CA GLY A 171 10.92 -13.95 -17.69
C GLY A 171 11.77 -13.62 -16.47
N PRO A 172 12.78 -12.74 -16.62
CA PRO A 172 13.59 -12.28 -15.52
C PRO A 172 12.78 -11.34 -14.62
N TRP A 173 12.77 -11.65 -13.33
CA TRP A 173 12.05 -10.90 -12.30
C TRP A 173 13.03 -10.57 -11.18
N ALA A 174 13.95 -9.64 -11.47
CA ALA A 174 14.90 -9.12 -10.49
C ALA A 174 14.30 -7.89 -9.82
N ALA A 175 13.95 -8.01 -8.53
CA ALA A 175 13.40 -6.89 -7.78
C ALA A 175 14.49 -5.86 -7.56
N ALA A 176 14.17 -4.56 -7.70
CA ALA A 176 15.05 -3.51 -7.21
C ALA A 176 15.03 -3.39 -5.67
N GLY A 177 14.36 -4.33 -4.98
CA GLY A 177 14.32 -4.38 -3.52
C GLY A 177 13.42 -3.31 -2.89
N ARG A 178 12.38 -2.90 -3.60
CA ARG A 178 11.51 -1.78 -3.22
C ARG A 178 10.11 -2.03 -3.74
N MET A 179 9.12 -1.59 -2.97
CA MET A 179 7.72 -1.52 -3.35
C MET A 179 7.18 -0.15 -2.96
N ASP A 180 6.43 0.49 -3.85
CA ASP A 180 5.75 1.75 -3.61
C ASP A 180 4.24 1.57 -3.76
N LEU A 181 3.48 2.21 -2.86
CA LEU A 181 2.03 2.33 -2.99
C LEU A 181 1.66 3.74 -3.43
N GLY A 182 0.73 3.86 -4.36
CA GLY A 182 0.20 5.13 -4.87
C GLY A 182 1.16 5.97 -5.72
N SER A 183 2.34 5.45 -6.09
CA SER A 183 3.31 6.18 -6.90
C SER A 183 4.18 5.26 -7.74
N THR A 184 4.75 5.79 -8.83
CA THR A 184 5.83 5.13 -9.60
C THR A 184 7.19 5.28 -8.93
N GLY A 185 7.25 5.99 -7.81
CA GLY A 185 8.48 6.11 -7.07
C GLY A 185 9.57 7.00 -7.69
N GLU A 186 9.28 7.66 -8.81
CA GLU A 186 10.13 8.68 -9.41
C GLU A 186 10.16 9.93 -8.51
N ALA A 187 11.30 10.65 -8.53
CA ALA A 187 11.48 11.87 -7.72
C ALA A 187 10.61 13.04 -8.20
N THR A 188 10.32 13.09 -9.51
CA THR A 188 9.41 14.04 -10.13
C THR A 188 8.45 13.25 -11.01
N PRO A 189 7.53 12.56 -10.36
CA PRO A 189 6.71 11.61 -11.07
C PRO A 189 5.77 12.38 -12.01
N ALA A 190 5.59 11.87 -13.22
CA ALA A 190 4.68 12.48 -14.17
C ALA A 190 3.31 12.64 -13.49
N ALA A 191 2.76 13.87 -13.48
CA ALA A 191 1.56 14.27 -12.75
C ALA A 191 0.29 13.44 -13.08
N GLY A 192 0.39 12.46 -13.98
CA GLY A 192 -0.69 11.57 -14.39
C GLY A 192 -0.71 10.19 -13.71
N LEU A 193 0.30 9.76 -12.95
CA LEU A 193 0.40 8.34 -12.54
C LEU A 193 0.29 8.05 -11.03
N HIS A 194 0.00 9.03 -10.18
CA HIS A 194 -0.24 8.76 -8.76
C HIS A 194 -1.65 8.30 -8.46
N ALA A 195 -1.79 7.50 -7.42
CA ALA A 195 -3.07 7.39 -6.75
C ALA A 195 -3.38 8.73 -6.07
N GLU A 196 -4.45 9.36 -6.50
CA GLU A 196 -5.09 10.44 -5.76
C GLU A 196 -6.09 9.83 -4.76
N GLY A 197 -6.29 10.50 -3.62
CA GLY A 197 -7.05 9.97 -2.49
C GLY A 197 -6.20 9.28 -1.41
N ALA A 198 -6.84 8.44 -0.60
CA ALA A 198 -6.19 7.75 0.53
C ALA A 198 -5.93 6.27 0.20
N ILE A 199 -4.75 5.77 0.57
CA ILE A 199 -4.42 4.33 0.54
C ILE A 199 -4.07 3.90 1.96
N GLY A 200 -4.69 2.83 2.42
CA GLY A 200 -4.42 2.22 3.72
C GLY A 200 -5.71 1.87 4.48
N PRO A 201 -5.64 0.93 5.44
CA PRO A 201 -4.49 0.09 5.77
C PRO A 201 -4.11 -0.87 4.63
N ALA A 202 -2.89 -1.40 4.69
CA ALA A 202 -2.35 -2.35 3.73
C ALA A 202 -1.82 -3.60 4.47
N TRP A 203 -1.85 -4.74 3.77
CA TRP A 203 -1.41 -6.05 4.25
C TRP A 203 -0.57 -6.72 3.17
N TRP A 204 0.49 -7.42 3.58
CA TRP A 204 1.46 -8.04 2.69
C TRP A 204 1.45 -9.55 2.90
N PHE A 205 1.66 -10.29 1.82
CA PHE A 205 1.52 -11.74 1.76
C PHE A 205 2.69 -12.36 1.00
N ASP A 206 3.05 -13.58 1.36
CA ASP A 206 3.95 -14.42 0.56
C ASP A 206 3.14 -15.14 -0.54
N GLY A 207 2.56 -14.36 -1.46
CA GLY A 207 1.76 -14.84 -2.59
C GLY A 207 0.39 -14.16 -2.69
N PRO A 208 -0.43 -14.51 -3.70
CA PRO A 208 -1.76 -13.94 -3.84
C PRO A 208 -2.64 -14.15 -2.59
N PRO A 209 -3.30 -13.11 -2.06
CA PRO A 209 -4.26 -13.28 -0.98
C PRO A 209 -5.42 -14.15 -1.44
N THR A 210 -5.91 -15.04 -0.57
CA THR A 210 -7.08 -15.88 -0.87
C THR A 210 -8.38 -15.08 -0.75
N VAL A 211 -9.45 -15.55 -1.38
CA VAL A 211 -10.77 -14.93 -1.27
C VAL A 211 -11.24 -14.90 0.20
N GLU A 212 -10.98 -15.96 0.96
CA GLU A 212 -11.27 -16.01 2.40
C GLU A 212 -10.52 -14.93 3.18
N THR A 213 -9.25 -14.69 2.84
CA THR A 213 -8.45 -13.62 3.44
C THR A 213 -9.08 -12.26 3.14
N LEU A 214 -9.44 -12.00 1.87
CA LEU A 214 -10.07 -10.75 1.47
C LEU A 214 -11.42 -10.53 2.16
N ARG A 215 -12.23 -11.59 2.34
CA ARG A 215 -13.48 -11.53 3.13
C ARG A 215 -13.24 -11.14 4.58
N VAL A 216 -12.21 -11.68 5.21
CA VAL A 216 -11.84 -11.31 6.58
C VAL A 216 -11.44 -9.85 6.65
N LEU A 217 -10.59 -9.37 5.72
CA LEU A 217 -10.17 -7.97 5.65
C LEU A 217 -11.34 -7.02 5.39
N ALA A 218 -12.26 -7.40 4.50
CA ALA A 218 -13.48 -6.65 4.18
C ALA A 218 -14.36 -6.46 5.42
N ARG A 219 -14.45 -7.48 6.29
CA ARG A 219 -15.21 -7.43 7.55
C ARG A 219 -14.47 -6.73 8.68
N ALA A 220 -13.14 -6.87 8.76
CA ALA A 220 -12.33 -6.30 9.83
C ALA A 220 -12.31 -4.76 9.82
N THR A 221 -12.73 -4.14 8.73
CA THR A 221 -12.65 -2.68 8.52
C THR A 221 -14.00 -1.97 8.49
N THR A 222 -15.08 -2.68 8.88
CA THR A 222 -16.34 -2.06 9.33
C THR A 222 -16.29 -1.59 10.79
N LEU A 223 -15.14 -1.75 11.47
CA LEU A 223 -14.87 -1.11 12.75
C LEU A 223 -14.87 0.41 12.56
N PRO A 224 -15.46 1.19 13.50
CA PRO A 224 -15.64 2.63 13.35
C PRO A 224 -14.29 3.31 13.09
N ARG A 225 -14.11 3.83 11.88
CA ARG A 225 -12.93 4.62 11.52
C ARG A 225 -13.09 5.97 12.21
N LEU A 226 -12.15 6.30 13.11
CA LEU A 226 -12.04 7.63 13.70
C LEU A 226 -11.97 8.67 12.57
N SER A 227 -13.04 9.42 12.37
CA SER A 227 -13.05 10.57 11.49
C SER A 227 -12.31 11.70 12.20
N VAL A 228 -11.13 12.06 11.71
CA VAL A 228 -10.51 13.33 12.08
C VAL A 228 -11.21 14.40 11.21
N ALA A 229 -11.92 15.30 11.88
CA ALA A 229 -12.52 16.49 11.28
C ALA A 229 -11.50 17.62 11.23
#